data_AF-A0A3L7LTW9-F1
#
_entry.id   AF-A0A3L7LTW9-F1
#
_cell.length_a   1.000
_cell.length_b   1.000
_cell.length_c   1.000
_cell.angle_alpha   90.00
_cell.angle_beta   90.00
_cell.angle_gamma   90.00
#
_symmetry.space_group_name_H-M   'P 1'
#
loop_
_entity.id
_entity.type
_entity.pdbx_description
1 polymer ?
#
loop_
_entity_poly.entity_id
_entity_poly.type
_entity_poly.pdbx_seq_one_letter_code
_entity_poly.pdbx_strand_id
1 'polypeptide(L)' 'MDALLVVLAIPLTIFILFVAPVWLWLHYNSRRQQGSLLGQQDTQRLIQLTRDAEHMQARIQALEDILDAEHPNWRQE' A
#
# COMPACT_ATOMS: atom_id res chain seq x y z
N MET A 1 -3.17 -51.54 -24.05
CA MET A 1 -2.78 -50.13 -24.34
C MET A 1 -3.19 -49.21 -23.20
N ASP A 2 -4.35 -49.43 -22.59
CA ASP A 2 -4.87 -48.62 -21.47
C ASP A 2 -4.02 -48.72 -20.20
N ALA A 3 -3.48 -49.90 -19.88
CA ALA A 3 -2.62 -50.08 -18.72
C ALA A 3 -1.33 -49.24 -18.76
N LEU A 4 -0.76 -49.02 -19.96
CA LEU A 4 0.43 -48.18 -20.14
C LEU A 4 0.11 -46.70 -19.90
N LEU A 5 -1.07 -46.25 -20.36
CA LEU A 5 -1.54 -44.88 -20.13
C LEU A 5 -1.78 -44.63 -18.64
N VAL A 6 -2.36 -45.58 -17.90
CA VAL A 6 -2.62 -45.44 -16.46
C VAL A 6 -1.32 -45.35 -15.66
N VAL A 7 -0.32 -46.20 -15.96
CA VAL A 7 0.99 -46.17 -15.29
C VAL A 7 1.73 -44.85 -15.52
N LEU A 8 1.55 -44.21 -16.68
CA LEU A 8 2.15 -42.92 -16.99
C LEU A 8 1.35 -41.74 -16.40
N ALA A 9 0.01 -41.85 -16.37
CA ALA A 9 -0.87 -40.79 -15.88
C ALA A 9 -0.78 -40.59 -14.37
N ILE A 10 -0.69 -41.67 -13.58
CA ILE A 10 -0.63 -41.59 -12.10
C ILE A 10 0.49 -40.66 -11.58
N PRO A 11 1.78 -40.85 -11.96
CA PRO A 11 2.85 -39.97 -11.49
C PRO A 11 2.71 -38.54 -12.04
N LEU A 12 2.20 -38.37 -13.26
CA LEU A 12 1.94 -37.05 -13.86
C LEU A 12 0.87 -36.28 -13.08
N THR A 13 -0.22 -36.94 -12.70
CA THR A 13 -1.30 -36.34 -11.92
C THR A 13 -0.81 -35.90 -10.55
N ILE A 14 -0.02 -36.73 -9.87
CA ILE A 14 0.58 -36.38 -8.58
C ILE A 14 1.50 -35.16 -8.75
N PHE A 15 2.35 -35.14 -9.77
CA PHE A 15 3.22 -34.00 -10.07
C PHE A 15 2.42 -32.70 -10.24
N ILE A 16 1.35 -32.72 -11.04
CA ILE A 16 0.48 -31.54 -11.25
C ILE A 16 -0.23 -31.14 -9.96
N LEU A 17 -0.70 -32.11 -9.18
CA LEU A 17 -1.38 -31.88 -7.91
C LEU A 17 -0.48 -31.20 -6.88
N PHE A 18 0.85 -31.36 -6.96
CA PHE A 18 1.80 -30.61 -6.13
C PHE A 18 2.25 -29.29 -6.76
N VAL A 19 2.52 -29.26 -8.06
CA VAL A 19 3.02 -28.05 -8.75
C VAL A 19 1.96 -26.97 -8.85
N ALA A 20 0.70 -27.32 -9.13
CA ALA A 20 -0.40 -26.36 -9.23
C ALA A 20 -0.63 -25.56 -7.93
N PRO A 21 -0.72 -26.18 -6.72
CA PRO A 21 -0.87 -25.42 -5.48
C PRO A 21 0.39 -24.63 -5.11
N VAL A 22 1.60 -25.13 -5.39
CA VAL A 22 2.84 -24.35 -5.16
C VAL A 22 2.88 -23.11 -6.06
N TRP A 23 2.50 -23.25 -7.33
CA TRP A 23 2.41 -22.14 -8.26
C TRP A 23 1.34 -21.13 -7.84
N LEU A 24 0.17 -21.60 -7.43
CA LEU A 24 -0.90 -20.75 -6.89
C LEU A 24 -0.39 -19.99 -5.66
N TRP A 25 0.27 -20.67 -4.73
CA TRP A 25 0.84 -20.02 -3.55
C TRP A 25 1.85 -18.93 -3.93
N LEU A 26 2.77 -19.22 -4.85
CA LEU A 26 3.79 -18.26 -5.31
C LEU A 26 3.17 -17.08 -6.05
N HIS A 27 2.21 -17.32 -6.95
CA HIS A 27 1.52 -16.30 -7.72
C HIS A 27 0.74 -15.34 -6.82
N TYR A 28 0.05 -15.87 -5.81
CA TYR A 28 -0.70 -15.06 -4.87
C TYR A 28 0.23 -14.34 -3.87
N ASN A 29 1.32 -14.97 -3.44
CA ASN A 29 2.31 -14.34 -2.57
C ASN A 29 3.06 -13.20 -3.28
N SER A 30 3.39 -13.36 -4.57
CA SER A 30 4.02 -12.31 -5.38
C SER A 30 3.14 -11.06 -5.52
N ARG A 31 1.81 -11.23 -5.64
CA ARG A 31 0.87 -10.09 -5.61
C ARG A 31 0.78 -9.45 -4.22
N ARG A 32 0.85 -10.24 -3.14
CA ARG A 32 0.84 -9.71 -1.76
C ARG A 32 2.12 -8.95 -1.42
N GLN A 33 3.28 -9.40 -1.88
CA GLN A 33 4.55 -8.70 -1.68
C GLN A 33 4.61 -7.36 -2.42
N GLN A 34 4.03 -7.28 -3.62
CA GLN A 34 3.85 -5.99 -4.32
C GLN A 34 2.95 -5.03 -3.53
N GLY A 35 1.86 -5.53 -2.94
CA GLY A 35 0.99 -4.73 -2.05
C GLY A 35 1.69 -4.25 -0.78
N SER A 36 2.63 -5.03 -0.23
CA SER A 36 3.40 -4.65 0.97
C SER A 36 4.35 -3.48 0.71
N LEU A 37 4.99 -3.41 -0.46
CA LEU A 37 5.85 -2.27 -0.82
C LEU A 37 5.02 -1.01 -1.10
N LEU A 38 3.88 -1.16 -1.79
CA LEU A 38 2.93 -0.07 -2.03
C LEU A 38 2.39 0.49 -0.71
N GLY A 39 2.03 -0.38 0.24
CA GLY A 39 1.58 0.03 1.56
C GLY A 39 2.61 0.88 2.32
N GLN A 40 3.91 0.55 2.22
CA GLN A 40 4.96 1.37 2.85
C GLN A 40 5.07 2.77 2.22
N GLN A 41 5.00 2.88 0.89
CA GLN A 41 5.04 4.16 0.19
C GLN A 41 3.82 5.03 0.51
N ASP A 42 2.64 4.42 0.59
CA ASP A 42 1.40 5.13 0.95
C ASP A 42 1.46 5.66 2.38
N THR A 43 2.01 4.86 3.31
CA THR A 43 2.21 5.30 4.70
C THR A 43 3.17 6.49 4.77
N GLN A 44 4.27 6.47 4.01
CA GLN A 44 5.21 7.59 3.94
C GLN A 44 4.58 8.85 3.36
N ARG A 45 3.75 8.73 2.31
CA ARG A 45 3.00 9.85 1.74
C ARG A 45 2.05 10.47 2.75
N LEU A 46 1.30 9.67 3.50
CA LEU A 46 0.40 10.17 4.54
C LEU A 46 1.16 10.96 5.61
N ILE A 47 2.30 10.44 6.09
CA ILE A 47 3.16 11.14 7.06
C ILE A 47 3.68 12.47 6.49
N GLN A 48 3.97 12.53 5.19
CA GLN A 48 4.41 13.76 4.55
C GLN A 48 3.27 14.79 4.46
N LEU A 49 2.08 14.37 4.04
CA LEU A 49 0.90 15.23 3.98
C LEU A 49 0.52 15.79 5.35
N THR A 50 0.60 14.98 6.41
CA THR A 50 0.35 15.46 7.78
C THR A 50 1.35 16.53 8.18
N ARG A 51 2.65 16.34 7.92
CA ARG A 51 3.69 17.34 8.22
C ARG A 51 3.49 18.63 7.43
N ASP A 52 3.10 18.53 6.16
CA ASP A 52 2.83 19.70 5.34
C ASP A 52 1.62 20.48 5.88
N ALA A 53 0.58 19.78 6.33
CA ALA A 53 -0.58 20.39 6.98
C ALA A 53 -0.21 21.09 8.30
N GLU A 54 0.61 20.46 9.15
CA GLU A 54 1.12 21.07 10.39
C GLU A 54 1.91 22.36 10.09
N HIS A 55 2.78 22.33 9.08
CA HIS A 55 3.56 23.49 8.68
C HIS A 55 2.67 24.61 8.13
N MET A 56 1.65 24.29 7.35
CA MET A 56 0.66 25.27 6.89
C MET A 56 -0.09 25.90 8.05
N GLN A 57 -0.53 25.11 9.03
CA GLN A 57 -1.20 25.62 10.24
C GLN A 57 -0.30 26.57 11.02
N ALA A 58 0.97 26.22 11.25
CA ALA A 58 1.91 27.09 11.93
C ALA A 58 2.11 28.42 11.21
N ARG A 59 2.15 28.40 9.87
CA ARG A 59 2.24 29.62 9.05
C ARG A 59 0.99 30.47 9.13
N ILE A 60 -0.19 29.86 9.11
CA ILE A 60 -1.46 30.59 9.27
C ILE A 60 -1.48 31.26 10.63
N GLN A 61 -1.12 30.56 11.70
CA GLN A 61 -1.06 31.13 13.04
C GLN A 61 -0.09 32.33 13.11
N ALA A 62 1.10 32.20 12.53
CA ALA A 62 2.06 33.29 12.49
C ALA A 62 1.54 34.50 11.69
N LEU A 63 0.81 34.26 10.60
CA LEU A 63 0.17 35.33 9.82
C LEU A 63 -0.98 35.97 10.60
N GLU A 64 -1.77 35.19 11.33
CA GLU A 64 -2.82 35.70 12.22
C GLU A 64 -2.23 36.57 13.34
N ASP A 65 -1.11 36.15 13.94
CA ASP A 65 -0.44 36.91 15.00
C ASP A 65 0.11 38.25 14.46
N ILE A 66 0.67 38.25 13.25
CA ILE A 66 1.13 39.48 12.58
C ILE A 66 -0.06 40.38 12.22
N LEU A 67 -1.13 39.81 11.68
CA LEU A 67 -2.32 40.55 11.27
C LEU A 67 -3.05 41.16 12.49
N ASP A 68 -3.10 40.43 13.61
CA ASP A 68 -3.61 40.94 14.89
C ASP A 68 -2.73 42.08 15.43
N ALA A 69 -1.41 42.02 15.23
CA ALA A 69 -0.48 43.08 15.62
C ALA A 69 -0.59 44.34 14.75
N GLU A 70 -0.80 44.21 13.43
CA GLU A 70 -0.95 45.36 12.51
C GLU A 70 -2.38 45.94 12.48
N HIS A 71 -3.41 45.11 12.61
CA HIS A 71 -4.82 45.52 12.44
C HIS A 71 -5.75 44.94 13.51
N PRO A 72 -5.65 45.31 14.80
CA PRO A 72 -6.30 44.63 15.94
C PRO A 72 -7.86 44.50 15.89
N ASN A 73 -8.56 45.18 14.98
CA ASN A 73 -10.02 45.11 14.84
C ASN A 73 -10.53 44.32 13.62
N TRP A 74 -9.64 43.67 12.83
CA TRP A 74 -10.04 43.02 11.56
C TRP A 74 -11.04 41.86 11.71
N ARG A 75 -11.11 41.23 12.90
CA ARG A 75 -12.06 40.14 13.19
C ARG A 75 -13.50 40.61 13.53
N GLN A 76 -13.72 41.92 13.70
CA GLN A 76 -15.01 42.48 14.18
C GLN A 76 -15.76 43.32 13.13
N GLU A 77 -15.20 43.49 11.93
CA GLU A 77 -15.87 44.12 10.78
C GLU A 77 -16.72 43.11 9.98
#